data_AF-A0A0S4JJA7-F1
#
_entry.id   AF-A0A0S4JJA7-F1
#
_cell.length_a   1.000
_cell.length_b   1.000
_cell.length_c   1.000
_cell.angle_alpha   90.00
_cell.angle_beta   90.00
_cell.angle_gamma   90.00
#
_symmetry.space_group_name_H-M   'P 1'
#
loop_
_entity.id
_entity.type
_entity.pdbx_description
1 polymer ?
#
loop_
_entity_poly.entity_id
_entity_poly.type
_entity_poly.pdbx_seq_one_letter_code
_entity_poly.pdbx_strand_id
1 'polypeptide(L)'
;MMRLTCMSALLLVAALLLAVLGTPTSVDANLCKVGKSNSAWKHGGGIFRRKGPKSIEWTEYDNDGKAGSDFVEETREGDQLVITNQVRGISILLRHDLAGIRNRGEQQFQQLYQGGWMKVADCTKDAKGAKEEKNE
;
A
#
# COMPACT_ATOMS: atom_id res chain seq x y z
N MET A 1 -51.49 30.75 30.53
CA MET A 1 -50.57 30.77 29.36
C MET A 1 -49.22 30.06 29.59
N MET A 2 -48.96 29.44 30.74
CA MET A 2 -47.64 28.86 31.08
C MET A 2 -47.44 27.38 30.68
N ARG A 3 -48.47 26.71 30.12
CA ARG A 3 -48.39 25.29 29.70
C ARG A 3 -48.03 25.09 28.23
N LEU A 4 -48.17 26.13 27.40
CA LEU A 4 -47.98 26.03 25.94
C LEU A 4 -46.49 26.19 25.53
N THR A 5 -45.72 26.98 26.29
CA THR A 5 -44.30 27.23 26.03
C THR A 5 -43.41 26.04 26.41
N CYS A 6 -43.78 25.30 27.47
CA CYS A 6 -43.01 24.15 27.95
C CYS A 6 -43.10 22.94 26.99
N MET A 7 -44.26 22.73 26.35
CA MET A 7 -44.42 21.68 25.33
C MET A 7 -43.65 22.00 24.04
N SER A 8 -43.57 23.27 23.64
CA SER A 8 -42.81 23.70 22.46
C SER A 8 -41.30 23.52 22.65
N ALA A 9 -40.78 23.83 23.84
CA ALA A 9 -39.37 23.59 24.17
C ALA A 9 -39.02 22.10 24.17
N LEU A 10 -39.91 21.24 24.69
CA LEU A 10 -39.69 19.79 24.72
C LEU A 10 -39.64 19.18 23.31
N LEU A 11 -40.51 19.64 22.41
CA LEU A 11 -40.55 19.20 21.02
C LEU A 11 -39.29 19.60 20.24
N LEU A 12 -38.77 20.81 20.48
CA LEU A 12 -37.51 21.26 19.87
C LEU A 12 -36.31 20.42 20.35
N VAL A 13 -36.24 20.10 21.64
CA VAL A 13 -35.17 19.25 22.19
C VAL A 13 -35.27 17.82 21.64
N ALA A 14 -36.47 17.26 21.54
CA ALA A 14 -36.68 15.94 20.95
C ALA A 14 -36.30 15.89 19.47
N ALA A 15 -36.64 16.94 18.69
CA ALA A 15 -36.26 17.04 17.28
C ALA A 15 -34.73 17.16 17.09
N LEU A 16 -34.04 17.90 17.96
CA LEU A 16 -32.58 18.00 17.95
C LEU A 16 -31.90 16.66 18.31
N LEU A 17 -32.41 15.93 19.30
CA LEU A 17 -31.88 14.61 19.66
C LEU A 17 -32.08 13.59 18.54
N LEU A 18 -33.23 13.61 17.84
CA LEU A 18 -33.47 12.78 16.66
C LEU A 18 -32.56 13.13 15.48
N ALA A 19 -32.22 14.42 15.31
CA ALA A 19 -31.29 14.84 14.27
C ALA A 19 -29.84 14.41 14.54
N VAL A 20 -29.40 14.38 15.81
CA VAL A 20 -28.04 13.95 16.20
C VAL A 20 -27.90 12.42 16.17
N LEU A 21 -28.96 11.68 16.51
CA LEU A 21 -28.96 10.21 16.48
C LEU A 21 -29.27 9.63 15.09
N GLY A 22 -29.81 10.44 14.18
CA GLY A 22 -30.33 10.01 12.88
C GLY A 22 -29.33 10.04 11.72
N THR A 23 -28.09 10.52 11.93
CA THR A 23 -27.06 10.51 10.87
C THR A 23 -26.18 9.27 11.02
N PRO A 24 -26.45 8.16 10.30
CA PRO A 24 -25.49 7.06 10.23
C PRO A 24 -24.23 7.57 9.54
N THR A 25 -23.14 7.71 10.30
CA THR A 25 -21.81 7.86 9.73
C THR A 25 -21.43 6.52 9.12
N SER A 26 -21.76 6.30 7.86
CA SER A 26 -21.31 5.11 7.14
C SER A 26 -19.79 5.15 7.02
N VAL A 27 -19.09 4.33 7.80
CA VAL A 27 -17.67 4.10 7.63
C VAL A 27 -17.52 3.09 6.49
N ASP A 28 -17.05 3.57 5.33
CA ASP A 28 -16.77 2.71 4.17
C ASP A 28 -15.51 1.88 4.48
N ALA A 29 -15.71 0.61 4.84
CA ALA A 29 -14.61 -0.32 5.09
C ALA A 29 -14.04 -0.78 3.75
N ASN A 30 -12.88 -0.24 3.37
CA ASN A 30 -12.16 -0.72 2.18
C ASN A 30 -11.64 -2.14 2.45
N LEU A 31 -12.13 -3.12 1.68
CA LEU A 31 -11.60 -4.47 1.68
C LEU A 31 -10.21 -4.50 1.04
N CYS A 32 -9.18 -4.71 1.86
CA CYS A 32 -7.82 -4.90 1.39
C CYS A 32 -7.56 -6.38 1.05
N LYS A 33 -6.95 -6.65 -0.10
CA LYS A 33 -6.45 -7.98 -0.45
C LYS A 33 -4.93 -8.00 -0.29
N VAL A 34 -4.42 -8.98 0.44
CA VAL A 34 -2.97 -9.21 0.49
C VAL A 34 -2.53 -9.74 -0.88
N GLY A 35 -1.66 -8.99 -1.55
CA GLY A 35 -1.08 -9.40 -2.82
C GLY A 35 -0.31 -10.71 -2.69
N LYS A 36 -0.42 -11.57 -3.72
CA LYS A 36 0.31 -12.85 -3.77
C LYS A 36 1.76 -12.70 -4.24
N SER A 37 2.18 -11.51 -4.71
CA SER A 37 3.45 -11.32 -5.41
C SER A 37 4.50 -10.58 -4.57
N ASN A 38 5.77 -10.86 -4.88
CA ASN A 38 6.97 -10.14 -4.42
C ASN A 38 7.03 -8.73 -5.05
N SER A 39 6.01 -7.91 -4.77
CA SER A 39 5.83 -6.56 -5.32
C SER A 39 6.49 -5.47 -4.47
N ALA A 40 7.04 -5.83 -3.31
CA ALA A 40 7.89 -4.94 -2.54
C ALA A 40 8.96 -5.66 -1.74
N TRP A 41 10.08 -4.98 -1.55
CA TRP A 41 11.25 -5.44 -0.81
C TRP A 41 11.66 -4.38 0.20
N LYS A 42 11.76 -4.75 1.49
CA LYS A 42 11.99 -3.80 2.59
C LYS A 42 13.37 -3.99 3.21
N HIS A 43 13.99 -2.88 3.61
CA HIS A 43 15.17 -2.81 4.46
C HIS A 43 14.95 -1.83 5.62
N GLY A 44 15.95 -1.66 6.49
CA GLY A 44 15.85 -0.75 7.64
C GLY A 44 15.71 0.74 7.29
N GLY A 45 16.05 1.14 6.07
CA GLY A 45 15.99 2.53 5.61
C GLY A 45 14.78 2.86 4.74
N GLY A 46 13.99 1.87 4.33
CA GLY A 46 12.94 2.08 3.33
C GLY A 46 12.48 0.82 2.63
N ILE A 47 11.90 1.00 1.45
CA ILE A 47 11.27 -0.05 0.64
C ILE A 47 11.45 0.21 -0.85
N PHE A 48 11.78 -0.82 -1.61
CA PHE A 48 11.62 -0.83 -3.05
C PHE A 48 10.24 -1.39 -3.37
N ARG A 49 9.42 -0.64 -4.10
CA ARG A 49 8.05 -1.04 -4.43
C ARG A 49 7.79 -0.94 -5.92
N ARG A 50 7.18 -1.98 -6.48
CA ARG A 50 6.70 -2.01 -7.86
C ARG A 50 5.53 -1.04 -8.03
N LYS A 51 5.54 -0.22 -9.08
CA LYS A 51 4.49 0.80 -9.33
C LYS A 51 3.10 0.22 -9.66
N GLY A 52 3.01 -1.07 -9.99
CA GLY A 52 1.75 -1.76 -10.20
C GLY A 52 1.91 -3.27 -10.37
N PRO A 53 0.83 -4.07 -10.32
CA PRO A 53 0.92 -5.54 -10.30
C PRO A 53 1.67 -6.14 -11.50
N LYS A 54 1.50 -5.54 -12.69
CA LYS A 54 2.11 -5.96 -13.96
C LYS A 54 3.23 -5.03 -14.44
N SER A 55 3.63 -4.05 -13.63
CA SER A 55 4.66 -3.09 -14.02
C SER A 55 6.05 -3.70 -13.90
N ILE A 56 6.97 -3.28 -14.76
CA ILE A 56 8.41 -3.52 -14.63
C ILE A 56 9.11 -2.36 -13.91
N GLU A 57 8.39 -1.28 -13.59
CA GLU A 57 8.93 -0.11 -12.91
C GLU A 57 8.85 -0.25 -11.38
N TRP A 58 9.91 0.21 -10.73
CA TRP A 58 10.11 0.18 -9.29
C TRP A 58 10.51 1.57 -8.80
N THR A 59 10.09 1.89 -7.58
CA THR A 59 10.47 3.13 -6.89
C THR A 59 10.97 2.77 -5.49
N GLU A 60 12.09 3.34 -5.10
CA GLU A 60 12.57 3.35 -3.72
C GLU A 60 11.81 4.42 -2.93
N TYR A 61 11.37 4.08 -1.74
CA TYR A 61 10.79 5.00 -0.78
C TYR A 61 11.58 4.92 0.52
N ASP A 62 11.84 6.06 1.15
CA ASP A 62 12.42 6.08 2.49
C ASP A 62 11.37 5.71 3.57
N ASN A 63 11.81 5.73 4.83
CA ASN A 63 10.94 5.43 5.98
C ASN A 63 9.79 6.43 6.17
N ASP A 64 9.91 7.65 5.65
CA ASP A 64 8.85 8.66 5.68
C ASP A 64 7.88 8.52 4.50
N GLY A 65 8.11 7.53 3.63
CA GLY A 65 7.30 7.28 2.44
C GLY A 65 7.59 8.26 1.30
N LYS A 66 8.70 9.01 1.36
CA LYS A 66 9.11 9.91 0.29
C LYS A 66 9.79 9.11 -0.81
N ALA A 67 9.36 9.35 -2.05
CA ALA A 67 9.96 8.72 -3.22
C ALA A 67 11.42 9.18 -3.39
N GLY A 68 12.31 8.20 -3.56
CA GLY A 68 13.72 8.35 -3.88
C GLY A 68 13.97 8.07 -5.35
N SER A 69 14.70 7.00 -5.64
CA SER A 69 15.08 6.64 -7.01
C SER A 69 14.07 5.72 -7.70
N ASP A 70 13.90 5.93 -8.99
CA ASP A 70 13.18 5.01 -9.87
C ASP A 70 14.13 4.00 -10.53
N PHE A 71 13.64 2.79 -10.76
CA PHE A 71 14.37 1.69 -11.37
C PHE A 71 13.46 0.92 -12.32
N VAL A 72 14.07 0.16 -13.23
CA VAL A 72 13.38 -0.76 -14.13
C VAL A 72 13.90 -2.17 -13.89
N GLU A 73 13.00 -3.14 -13.83
CA GLU A 73 13.32 -4.56 -13.75
C GLU A 73 14.11 -5.00 -14.98
N GLU A 74 15.31 -5.52 -14.75
CA GLU A 74 16.22 -6.03 -15.79
C GLU A 74 16.12 -7.54 -15.90
N THR A 75 16.13 -8.26 -14.76
CA THR A 75 16.07 -9.73 -14.75
C THR A 75 15.40 -10.21 -13.47
N ARG A 76 14.60 -11.28 -13.58
CA ARG A 76 13.97 -11.94 -12.45
C ARG A 76 14.11 -13.45 -12.57
N GLU A 77 14.68 -14.06 -11.55
CA GLU A 77 14.88 -15.51 -11.45
C GLU A 77 14.51 -15.96 -10.04
N GLY A 78 13.40 -16.67 -9.89
CA GLY A 78 12.92 -17.12 -8.58
C GLY A 78 12.65 -15.95 -7.61
N ASP A 79 13.35 -15.97 -6.48
CA ASP A 79 13.31 -14.93 -5.43
C ASP A 79 14.34 -13.82 -5.65
N GLN A 80 15.08 -13.84 -6.76
CA GLN A 80 16.07 -12.84 -7.11
C GLN A 80 15.54 -11.89 -8.17
N LEU A 81 15.80 -10.60 -7.98
CA LEU A 81 15.39 -9.55 -8.88
C LEU A 81 16.53 -8.55 -9.05
N VAL A 82 16.90 -8.24 -10.29
CA VAL A 82 17.77 -7.12 -10.61
C VAL A 82 16.92 -5.96 -11.13
N ILE A 83 17.02 -4.81 -10.47
CA ILE A 83 16.45 -3.54 -10.93
C ILE A 83 17.57 -2.55 -11.25
N THR A 84 17.41 -1.78 -12.31
CA THR A 84 18.47 -0.90 -12.82
C THR A 84 17.95 0.53 -12.99
N ASN A 85 18.75 1.49 -12.53
CA ASN A 85 18.57 2.91 -12.84
C ASN A 85 19.61 3.30 -13.90
N GLN A 86 19.16 3.43 -15.14
CA GLN A 86 20.06 3.70 -16.27
C GLN A 86 20.70 5.09 -16.19
N VAL A 87 19.99 6.09 -15.64
CA VAL A 87 20.47 7.47 -15.52
C VAL A 87 21.65 7.54 -14.55
N ARG A 88 21.55 6.83 -13.42
CA ARG A 88 22.60 6.75 -12.39
C ARG A 88 23.66 5.70 -12.70
N GLY A 89 23.40 4.80 -13.64
CA GLY A 89 24.32 3.72 -13.99
C GLY A 89 24.52 2.71 -12.86
N ILE A 90 23.46 2.43 -12.08
CA ILE A 90 23.50 1.48 -10.97
C ILE A 90 22.48 0.36 -11.19
N SER A 91 22.83 -0.84 -10.73
CA SER A 91 21.91 -1.97 -10.61
C SER A 91 21.85 -2.43 -9.17
N ILE A 92 20.65 -2.80 -8.73
CA ILE A 92 20.37 -3.36 -7.40
C ILE A 92 19.87 -4.79 -7.58
N LEU A 93 20.53 -5.74 -6.93
CA LEU A 93 20.07 -7.12 -6.78
C LEU A 93 19.27 -7.20 -5.48
N LEU A 94 18.04 -7.71 -5.54
CA LEU A 94 17.15 -7.96 -4.41
C LEU A 94 16.97 -9.48 -4.27
N ARG A 95 17.39 -10.04 -3.13
CA ARG A 95 17.23 -11.46 -2.75
C ARG A 95 16.26 -11.61 -1.58
N HIS A 96 15.98 -12.83 -1.11
CA HIS A 96 15.13 -13.01 0.08
C HIS A 96 15.67 -12.38 1.37
N ASP A 97 16.99 -12.21 1.51
CA ASP A 97 17.69 -11.84 2.75
C ASP A 97 18.52 -10.55 2.67
N LEU A 98 18.94 -10.17 1.47
CA LEU A 98 19.84 -9.03 1.26
C LEU A 98 19.57 -8.31 -0.07
N ALA A 99 20.06 -7.08 -0.15
CA ALA A 99 20.22 -6.36 -1.39
C ALA A 99 21.70 -6.11 -1.67
N GLY A 100 22.09 -6.22 -2.94
CA GLY A 100 23.40 -5.84 -3.42
C GLY A 100 23.32 -4.68 -4.42
N ILE A 101 24.38 -3.89 -4.54
CA ILE A 101 24.55 -2.82 -5.52
C ILE A 101 25.76 -3.10 -6.41
N ARG A 102 25.66 -2.72 -7.67
CA ARG A 102 26.81 -2.59 -8.57
C ARG A 102 26.68 -1.33 -9.42
N ASN A 103 27.81 -0.75 -9.78
CA ASN A 103 27.88 0.30 -10.79
C ASN A 103 28.04 -0.31 -12.18
N ARG A 104 27.76 0.50 -13.21
CA ARG A 104 27.98 0.13 -14.61
C ARG A 104 29.44 -0.25 -14.83
N GLY A 105 29.68 -1.46 -15.34
CA GLY A 105 31.01 -2.00 -15.62
C GLY A 105 31.55 -2.89 -14.51
N GLU A 106 30.96 -2.88 -13.31
CA GLU A 106 31.30 -3.84 -12.27
C GLU A 106 30.62 -5.19 -12.53
N GLN A 107 31.37 -6.28 -12.32
CA GLN A 107 30.82 -7.63 -12.51
C GLN A 107 30.11 -8.16 -11.26
N GLN A 108 30.53 -7.73 -10.07
CA GLN A 108 30.07 -8.27 -8.80
C GLN A 108 29.20 -7.25 -8.06
N PHE A 109 28.14 -7.74 -7.42
CA PHE A 109 27.35 -6.94 -6.49
C PHE A 109 28.04 -6.87 -5.14
N GLN A 110 28.15 -5.67 -4.59
CA GLN A 110 28.54 -5.42 -3.20
C GLN A 110 27.30 -5.38 -2.32
N GLN A 111 27.37 -5.89 -1.09
CA GLN A 111 26.23 -5.84 -0.18
C GLN A 111 25.84 -4.39 0.12
N LEU A 112 24.55 -4.06 -0.05
CA LEU A 112 23.99 -2.75 0.22
C LEU A 112 23.14 -2.77 1.50
N TYR A 113 22.14 -3.64 1.56
CA TYR A 113 21.19 -3.71 2.69
C TYR A 113 20.94 -5.15 3.12
N GLN A 114 20.58 -5.32 4.39
CA GLN A 114 19.81 -6.48 4.84
C GLN A 114 18.31 -6.19 4.75
N GLY A 115 17.51 -7.19 4.40
CA GLY A 115 16.08 -7.00 4.20
C GLY A 115 15.37 -8.22 3.65
N GLY A 116 14.22 -8.03 3.01
CA GLY A 116 13.51 -9.13 2.40
C GLY A 116 12.21 -8.74 1.70
N TRP A 117 11.66 -9.71 0.96
CA TRP A 117 10.37 -9.58 0.30
C TRP A 117 9.24 -9.46 1.31
N MET A 118 8.30 -8.56 1.05
CA MET A 118 7.10 -8.40 1.86
C MET A 118 5.84 -8.44 1.00
N LYS A 119 4.77 -8.97 1.60
CA LYS A 119 3.45 -8.92 0.98
C LYS A 119 2.87 -7.52 1.16
N VAL A 120 2.39 -6.93 0.08
CA VAL A 120 1.73 -5.62 0.10
C VAL A 120 0.23 -5.81 0.03
N ALA A 121 -0.51 -5.12 0.90
CA ALA A 121 -1.95 -5.05 0.83
C ALA A 121 -2.37 -4.06 -0.28
N ASP A 122 -3.29 -4.49 -1.13
CA ASP A 122 -3.96 -3.64 -2.09
C ASP A 122 -5.37 -3.33 -1.57
N CYS A 123 -5.61 -2.06 -1.25
CA CYS A 123 -6.89 -1.56 -0.72
C CYS A 123 -7.64 -0.71 -1.76
N THR A 124 -7.21 -0.76 -3.03
CA THR A 124 -7.87 -0.02 -4.11
C THR A 124 -9.17 -0.75 -4.48
N LYS A 125 -10.24 0.02 -4.76
CA LYS A 125 -11.67 -0.39 -4.73
C LYS A 125 -12.13 -1.49 -5.72
N ASP A 126 -11.24 -2.31 -6.26
CA ASP A 126 -11.55 -3.34 -7.25
C ASP A 126 -12.02 -4.68 -6.64
N ALA A 127 -12.55 -4.68 -5.42
CA ALA A 127 -13.26 -5.83 -4.85
C ALA A 127 -14.67 -5.99 -5.47
N LYS A 128 -14.78 -5.98 -6.80
CA LYS A 128 -15.94 -6.58 -7.47
C LYS A 128 -15.81 -8.10 -7.32
N GLY A 129 -16.69 -8.68 -6.52
CA GLY A 129 -16.94 -10.13 -6.49
C GLY A 129 -16.59 -10.82 -5.19
N ALA A 130 -17.35 -10.54 -4.13
CA ALA A 130 -17.87 -11.67 -3.36
C ALA A 130 -18.97 -12.29 -4.24
N LYS A 131 -18.61 -13.26 -5.08
CA LYS A 131 -19.62 -14.15 -5.64
C LYS A 131 -20.16 -14.94 -4.45
N GLU A 132 -21.42 -14.69 -4.17
CA GLU A 132 -22.29 -15.49 -3.33
C GLU A 132 -22.15 -16.97 -3.76
N GLU A 133 -21.44 -17.74 -2.94
CA GLU A 133 -21.37 -19.19 -3.03
C GLU A 133 -22.73 -19.70 -2.52
N LYS A 134 -23.70 -19.82 -3.44
CA LYS A 134 -24.92 -20.57 -3.17
C LYS A 134 -24.53 -22.05 -3.10
N ASN A 135 -24.44 -22.55 -1.87
CA ASN A 135 -24.58 -23.97 -1.59
C ASN A 135 -26.06 -24.35 -1.59
N GLU A 136 -26.31 -25.49 -2.24
CA GLU A 136 -27.54 -26.31 -2.31
C GLU A 136 -28.77 -25.76 -3.05
#